data_AF-A0A7C1Z6E8-F1
#
_entry.id   AF-A0A7C1Z6E8-F1
#
_cell.length_a   1.000
_cell.length_b   1.000
_cell.length_c   1.000
_cell.angle_alpha   90.00
_cell.angle_beta   90.00
_cell.angle_gamma   90.00
#
_symmetry.space_group_name_H-M   'P 1'
#
loop_
_entity.id
_entity.type
_entity.pdbx_description
1 polymer ?
#
loop_
_entity_poly.entity_id
_entity_poly.type
_entity_poly.pdbx_seq_one_letter_code
_entity_poly.pdbx_strand_id
1 'polypeptide(L)'
;MSTWNSSRDRNSSVPFGKDVQNSSVFDWKIPADIPEGTGYSVRISNSEDKTRTKYSNNMEIRQPGERSSFTDDRDGQTNNTVKIGTQWWMAENYNLKSEGSYCYKERESECEMYGELYTIEAALENATGKENKLYVLL
;
A
#
# COMPACT_ATOMS: atom_id res chain seq x y z
N MET A 1 20.66 -9.79 11.64
CA MET A 1 21.04 -8.68 10.75
C MET A 1 21.60 -9.27 9.47
N SER A 2 20.83 -9.20 8.38
CA SER A 2 21.30 -9.58 7.04
C SER A 2 21.77 -8.32 6.32
N THR A 3 23.00 -8.35 5.81
CA THR A 3 23.61 -7.25 5.08
C THR A 3 23.26 -7.32 3.59
N TRP A 4 23.05 -6.15 3.01
CA TRP A 4 22.67 -5.95 1.61
C TRP A 4 23.91 -6.07 0.71
N ASN A 5 23.83 -6.86 -0.36
CA ASN A 5 24.86 -6.92 -1.40
C ASN A 5 24.23 -6.59 -2.76
N SER A 6 24.45 -5.38 -3.27
CA SER A 6 24.24 -5.09 -4.69
C SER A 6 25.30 -5.82 -5.51
N SER A 7 24.89 -6.83 -6.27
CA SER A 7 25.70 -7.32 -7.40
C SER A 7 25.60 -6.34 -8.57
N ARG A 8 26.56 -6.36 -9.49
CA ARG A 8 26.48 -5.69 -10.81
C ARG A 8 25.42 -6.30 -11.73
N ASP A 9 24.79 -7.39 -11.31
CA ASP A 9 23.56 -7.89 -11.91
C ASP A 9 22.38 -7.10 -11.33
N ARG A 10 21.31 -6.85 -12.10
CA ARG A 10 20.08 -6.17 -11.64
C ARG A 10 19.28 -6.95 -10.59
N ASN A 11 19.95 -7.59 -9.64
CA ASN A 11 19.43 -8.49 -8.64
C ASN A 11 19.76 -7.94 -7.25
N SER A 12 18.73 -7.51 -6.52
CA SER A 12 18.83 -7.31 -5.06
C SER A 12 18.67 -8.66 -4.37
N SER A 13 19.56 -8.99 -3.44
CA SER A 13 19.48 -10.23 -2.66
C SER A 13 19.66 -9.95 -1.18
N VAL A 14 18.86 -10.61 -0.35
CA VAL A 14 18.99 -10.60 1.10
C VAL A 14 19.30 -12.03 1.54
N PRO A 15 20.48 -12.31 2.14
CA PRO A 15 20.79 -13.65 2.60
C PRO A 15 19.94 -13.99 3.83
N PHE A 16 19.33 -15.17 3.82
CA PHE A 16 18.62 -15.71 4.98
C PHE A 16 19.63 -16.37 5.93
N GLY A 17 19.50 -16.09 7.23
CA GLY A 17 20.22 -16.84 8.26
C GLY A 17 19.65 -18.26 8.40
N LYS A 18 20.47 -19.20 8.86
CA LYS A 18 20.13 -20.62 9.07
C LYS A 18 18.89 -20.89 9.94
N ASP A 19 18.39 -19.90 10.67
CA ASP A 19 17.31 -20.02 11.67
C ASP A 19 16.06 -19.16 11.35
N VAL A 20 15.80 -18.84 10.08
CA VAL A 20 14.53 -18.18 9.71
C VAL A 20 13.38 -19.16 9.96
N GLN A 21 12.61 -18.91 11.02
CA GLN A 21 11.37 -19.61 11.29
C GLN A 21 10.49 -19.51 10.03
N ASN A 22 10.03 -20.65 9.52
CA ASN A 22 9.10 -20.73 8.40
C ASN A 22 7.74 -20.18 8.85
N SER A 23 7.65 -18.86 8.95
CA SER A 23 6.46 -18.11 9.37
C SER A 23 5.51 -17.82 8.20
N SER A 24 5.79 -18.41 7.02
CA SER A 24 5.03 -18.25 5.77
C SER A 24 4.95 -16.81 5.22
N VAL A 25 5.49 -15.81 5.93
CA VAL A 25 5.46 -14.39 5.56
C VAL A 25 6.85 -13.80 5.74
N PHE A 26 7.29 -13.01 4.76
CA PHE A 26 8.57 -12.31 4.81
C PHE A 26 8.39 -10.85 4.39
N ASP A 27 8.69 -9.93 5.31
CA ASP A 27 8.66 -8.51 5.05
C ASP A 27 9.91 -8.08 4.28
N TRP A 28 9.73 -7.71 3.01
CA TRP A 28 10.79 -7.19 2.16
C TRP A 28 10.46 -5.78 1.67
N LYS A 29 11.36 -4.82 1.96
CA LYS A 29 11.26 -3.47 1.39
C LYS A 29 11.87 -3.46 0.00
N ILE A 30 11.08 -3.04 -1.00
CA ILE A 30 11.56 -2.80 -2.36
C ILE A 30 12.56 -1.64 -2.33
N PRO A 31 13.81 -1.82 -2.80
CA PRO A 31 14.79 -0.74 -2.87
C PRO A 31 14.30 0.44 -3.73
N ALA A 32 14.54 1.67 -3.26
CA ALA A 32 14.07 2.89 -3.91
C ALA A 32 14.79 3.20 -5.24
N ASP A 33 15.89 2.52 -5.53
CA ASP A 33 16.71 2.66 -6.73
C ASP A 33 16.29 1.70 -7.86
N ILE A 34 15.27 0.85 -7.65
CA ILE A 34 14.76 -0.01 -8.71
C ILE A 34 13.92 0.83 -9.71
N PRO A 35 14.24 0.78 -11.02
CA PRO A 35 13.48 1.51 -12.03
C PRO A 35 12.03 1.01 -12.12
N GLU A 36 11.14 1.88 -12.61
CA GLU A 36 9.80 1.41 -12.97
C GLU A 36 9.88 0.41 -14.12
N GLY A 37 8.95 -0.53 -14.15
CA GLY A 37 8.82 -1.45 -15.27
C GLY A 37 8.07 -2.72 -14.94
N THR A 38 7.86 -3.51 -15.97
CA THR A 38 7.19 -4.82 -15.91
C THR A 38 8.21 -5.94 -16.03
N GLY A 39 7.87 -7.14 -15.53
CA GLY A 39 8.71 -8.33 -15.69
C GLY A 39 9.70 -8.56 -14.54
N TYR A 40 9.52 -7.84 -13.44
CA TYR A 40 10.19 -8.18 -12.19
C TYR A 40 9.65 -9.51 -11.66
N SER A 41 10.47 -10.24 -10.92
CA SER A 41 10.03 -11.45 -10.21
C SER A 41 10.79 -11.58 -8.90
N VAL A 42 10.14 -12.13 -7.89
CA VAL A 42 10.81 -12.51 -6.65
C VAL A 42 11.42 -13.90 -6.86
N ARG A 43 12.72 -14.01 -6.61
CA ARG A 43 13.47 -15.26 -6.70
C ARG A 43 13.88 -15.74 -5.30
N ILE A 44 13.53 -16.97 -4.98
CA ILE A 44 14.03 -17.68 -3.80
C ILE A 44 14.96 -18.78 -4.29
N SER A 45 16.20 -18.78 -3.80
CA SER A 45 17.22 -19.78 -4.16
C SER A 45 17.90 -20.33 -2.91
N ASN A 46 18.18 -21.62 -2.89
CA ASN A 46 19.00 -22.21 -1.83
C ASN A 46 20.47 -21.77 -1.97
N SER A 47 21.14 -21.52 -0.84
CA SER A 47 22.52 -21.00 -0.79
C SER A 47 23.58 -22.04 -1.14
N GLU A 48 23.31 -23.31 -0.86
CA GLU A 48 24.22 -24.44 -1.10
C GLU A 48 23.98 -25.06 -2.48
N ASP A 49 22.72 -25.10 -2.92
CA ASP A 49 22.30 -25.62 -4.21
C ASP A 49 21.45 -24.62 -4.99
N LYS A 50 22.11 -23.86 -5.87
CA LYS A 50 21.44 -22.84 -6.71
C LYS A 50 20.45 -23.44 -7.73
N THR A 51 20.49 -24.76 -7.99
CA THR A 51 19.50 -25.40 -8.86
C THR A 51 18.12 -25.43 -8.21
N ARG A 52 18.06 -25.35 -6.88
CA ARG A 52 16.81 -25.23 -6.11
C ARG A 52 16.37 -23.77 -6.03
N THR A 53 15.85 -23.29 -7.15
CA THR A 53 15.33 -21.93 -7.30
C THR A 53 13.83 -21.95 -7.64
N LYS A 54 13.07 -21.02 -7.05
CA LYS A 54 11.68 -20.74 -7.39
C LYS A 54 11.50 -19.26 -7.71
N TYR A 55 10.55 -18.98 -8.59
CA TYR A 55 10.19 -17.64 -9.03
C TYR A 55 8.70 -17.40 -8.75
N SER A 56 8.37 -16.16 -8.42
CA SER A 56 6.98 -15.68 -8.47
C SER A 56 6.50 -15.49 -9.90
N ASN A 57 5.23 -15.12 -10.06
CA ASN A 57 4.75 -14.51 -11.30
C ASN A 57 5.45 -13.16 -11.56
N ASN A 58 5.35 -12.68 -12.80
CA ASN A 58 5.83 -11.36 -13.18
C ASN A 58 5.06 -10.27 -12.43
N MET A 59 5.78 -9.28 -11.93
CA MET A 59 5.25 -8.10 -11.26
C MET A 59 5.71 -6.82 -11.95
N GLU A 60 4.96 -5.76 -11.68
CA GLU A 60 5.27 -4.40 -12.10
C GLU A 60 5.77 -3.63 -10.87
N ILE A 61 6.92 -2.96 -11.01
CA ILE A 61 7.36 -1.97 -10.04
C ILE A 61 7.02 -0.61 -10.62
N ARG A 62 6.30 0.20 -9.83
CA ARG A 62 6.05 1.62 -10.08
C ARG A 62 6.90 2.41 -9.09
N GLN A 63 7.38 3.59 -9.46
CA GLN A 63 8.04 4.49 -8.51
C GLN A 63 7.09 4.72 -7.35
N PRO A 64 7.62 5.03 -6.16
CA PRO A 64 6.81 5.61 -5.11
C PRO A 64 6.01 6.76 -5.71
N GLY A 65 4.68 6.62 -5.77
CA GLY A 65 3.81 7.60 -6.39
C GLY A 65 4.04 8.99 -5.78
N GLU A 66 3.86 10.03 -6.60
CA GLU A 66 3.85 11.41 -6.12
C GLU A 66 2.89 11.52 -4.93
N ARG A 67 3.35 12.09 -3.82
CA ARG A 67 2.53 12.27 -2.61
C ARG A 67 2.16 13.73 -2.47
N SER A 68 0.92 13.98 -2.09
CA SER A 68 0.42 15.28 -1.71
C SER A 68 -0.56 15.12 -0.56
N SER A 69 -1.05 16.23 -0.02
CA SER A 69 -2.22 16.23 0.86
C SER A 69 -3.19 17.32 0.42
N PHE A 70 -4.44 17.17 0.85
CA PHE A 70 -5.44 18.24 0.77
C PHE A 70 -6.22 18.28 2.07
N THR A 71 -6.70 19.46 2.44
CA THR A 71 -7.63 19.62 3.56
C THR A 71 -9.05 19.56 3.02
N ASP A 72 -9.87 18.69 3.60
CA ASP A 72 -11.29 18.61 3.28
C ASP A 72 -12.03 19.73 4.02
N ASP A 73 -12.67 20.62 3.26
CA ASP A 73 -13.39 21.78 3.83
C ASP A 73 -14.61 21.37 4.67
N ARG A 74 -15.10 20.13 4.53
CA ARG A 74 -16.30 19.65 5.23
C ARG A 74 -16.05 19.35 6.70
N ASP A 75 -14.85 18.87 7.04
CA ASP A 75 -14.49 18.45 8.40
C ASP A 75 -13.13 18.98 8.87
N GLY A 76 -12.37 19.68 8.01
CA GLY A 76 -11.05 20.21 8.30
C GLY A 76 -9.95 19.15 8.35
N GLN A 77 -10.21 17.90 7.96
CA GLN A 77 -9.23 16.83 7.98
C GLN A 77 -8.25 16.96 6.81
N THR A 78 -6.95 16.86 7.10
CA THR A 78 -5.92 16.82 6.07
C THR A 78 -5.68 15.37 5.66
N ASN A 79 -6.13 15.02 4.46
CA ASN A 79 -6.03 13.68 3.91
C ASN A 79 -4.80 13.54 3.03
N ASN A 80 -4.02 12.47 3.24
CA ASN A 80 -2.88 12.16 2.40
C ASN A 80 -3.33 11.56 1.07
N THR A 81 -2.61 11.86 -0.01
CA THR A 81 -2.90 11.35 -1.36
C THR A 81 -1.65 10.81 -2.04
N VAL A 82 -1.85 9.80 -2.88
CA VAL A 82 -0.82 9.21 -3.73
C VAL A 82 -1.29 9.16 -5.17
N LYS A 83 -0.40 9.54 -6.09
CA LYS A 83 -0.66 9.44 -7.52
C LYS A 83 -0.33 8.05 -8.02
N ILE A 84 -1.34 7.37 -8.60
CA ILE A 84 -1.18 6.05 -9.23
C ILE A 84 -1.64 6.17 -10.69
N GLY A 85 -0.68 6.03 -11.62
CA GLY A 85 -0.92 6.35 -13.02
C GLY A 85 -1.22 7.84 -13.19
N THR A 86 -2.39 8.17 -13.75
CA THR A 86 -2.86 9.56 -13.95
C THR A 86 -3.84 10.03 -12.87
N GLN A 87 -4.20 9.16 -11.92
CA GLN A 87 -5.23 9.44 -10.92
C GLN A 87 -4.62 9.65 -9.53
N TRP A 88 -5.23 10.53 -8.75
CA TRP A 88 -4.92 10.73 -7.34
C TRP A 88 -5.86 9.90 -6.48
N TRP A 89 -5.28 9.15 -5.55
CA TRP A 89 -5.98 8.29 -4.60
C TRP A 89 -5.73 8.78 -3.19
N MET A 90 -6.72 8.64 -2.31
CA MET A 90 -6.48 8.82 -0.87
C MET A 90 -5.56 7.69 -0.37
N ALA A 91 -4.60 8.05 0.48
CA ALA A 91 -3.69 7.10 1.12
C ALA A 91 -4.28 6.51 2.42
N GLU A 92 -5.40 7.05 2.87
CA GLU A 92 -6.12 6.70 4.09
C GLU A 92 -7.58 6.36 3.74
N ASN A 93 -8.23 5.55 4.58
CA ASN A 93 -9.65 5.26 4.44
C ASN A 93 -10.47 6.52 4.69
N TYR A 94 -11.58 6.64 3.96
CA TYR A 94 -12.47 7.79 4.08
C TYR A 94 -13.08 7.86 5.50
N ASN A 95 -12.91 9.01 6.17
CA ASN A 95 -13.22 9.16 7.59
C ASN A 95 -13.98 10.47 7.90
N LEU A 96 -14.98 10.80 7.09
CA LEU A 96 -15.86 11.96 7.30
C LEU A 96 -16.94 11.66 8.34
N LYS A 97 -16.96 12.42 9.44
CA LYS A 97 -18.08 12.40 10.39
C LYS A 97 -19.31 13.06 9.78
N SER A 98 -20.39 12.30 9.60
CA SER A 98 -21.65 12.79 9.02
C SER A 98 -22.86 12.08 9.62
N GLU A 99 -24.06 12.59 9.36
CA GLU A 99 -25.27 11.88 9.75
C GLU A 99 -25.33 10.52 9.03
N GLY A 100 -25.56 9.43 9.78
CA GLY A 100 -25.52 8.08 9.23
C GLY A 100 -24.12 7.46 9.10
N SER A 101 -23.07 8.09 9.65
CA SER A 101 -21.76 7.46 9.83
C SER A 101 -21.59 6.88 11.24
N TYR A 102 -20.81 5.79 11.36
CA TYR A 102 -20.58 5.12 12.65
C TYR A 102 -19.28 4.30 12.65
N CYS A 103 -18.67 4.15 13.83
CA CYS A 103 -17.50 3.30 14.01
C CYS A 103 -17.88 1.82 14.10
N TYR A 104 -17.02 0.95 13.56
CA TYR A 104 -17.17 -0.48 13.76
C TYR A 104 -17.20 -0.81 15.26
N LYS A 105 -18.23 -1.54 15.69
CA LYS A 105 -18.50 -1.86 17.12
C LYS A 105 -18.57 -0.64 18.04
N GLU A 106 -18.91 0.54 17.52
CA GLU A 106 -19.07 1.79 18.30
C GLU A 106 -17.80 2.22 19.05
N ARG A 107 -16.63 1.86 18.52
CA ARG A 107 -15.33 2.20 19.13
C ARG A 107 -14.58 3.20 18.28
N GLU A 108 -14.24 4.35 18.85
CA GLU A 108 -13.49 5.42 18.16
C GLU A 108 -12.15 4.92 17.59
N SER A 109 -11.45 4.02 18.31
CA SER A 109 -10.20 3.42 17.85
C SER A 109 -10.31 2.64 16.53
N GLU A 110 -11.51 2.13 16.21
CA GLU A 110 -11.75 1.43 14.95
C GLU A 110 -11.93 2.43 13.80
N CYS A 111 -12.56 3.59 14.05
CA CYS A 111 -12.62 4.67 13.08
C CYS A 111 -11.23 5.26 12.78
N GLU A 112 -10.38 5.41 13.79
CA GLU A 112 -9.00 5.88 13.58
C GLU A 112 -8.17 4.91 12.74
N MET A 113 -8.40 3.60 12.87
CA MET A 113 -7.64 2.57 12.16
C MET A 113 -8.20 2.24 10.78
N TYR A 114 -9.53 2.22 10.63
CA TYR A 114 -10.23 1.70 9.46
C TYR A 114 -11.15 2.71 8.77
N GLY A 115 -11.33 3.91 9.33
CA GLY A 115 -12.31 4.90 8.86
C GLY A 115 -13.73 4.63 9.37
N GLU A 116 -14.65 5.54 9.05
CA GLU A 116 -16.06 5.39 9.42
C GLU A 116 -16.81 4.46 8.46
N LEU A 117 -17.81 3.76 8.98
CA LEU A 117 -18.80 3.05 8.17
C LEU A 117 -19.96 4.00 7.87
N TYR A 118 -20.56 3.87 6.70
CA TYR A 118 -21.66 4.72 6.26
C TYR A 118 -22.90 3.88 5.93
N THR A 119 -24.07 4.37 6.29
CA THR A 119 -25.31 3.89 5.68
C THR A 119 -25.29 4.17 4.18
N ILE A 120 -26.07 3.41 3.40
CA ILE A 120 -26.17 3.62 1.94
C ILE A 120 -26.62 5.06 1.63
N GLU A 121 -27.56 5.58 2.41
CA GLU A 121 -28.07 6.95 2.30
C GLU A 121 -26.94 7.97 2.52
N ALA A 122 -26.18 7.84 3.62
CA ALA A 122 -25.06 8.72 3.92
C ALA A 122 -23.95 8.63 2.85
N ALA A 123 -23.66 7.43 2.34
CA ALA A 123 -22.68 7.24 1.26
C ALA A 123 -23.11 7.94 -0.04
N LEU A 124 -24.39 7.87 -0.39
CA LEU A 124 -24.93 8.52 -1.59
C LEU A 124 -24.94 10.05 -1.44
N GLU A 125 -25.36 10.58 -0.29
CA GLU A 125 -25.32 12.02 -0.02
C GLU A 125 -23.88 12.55 -0.08
N ASN A 126 -22.95 11.89 0.61
CA ASN A 126 -21.54 12.27 0.63
C ASN A 126 -20.85 12.16 -0.74
N ALA A 127 -21.30 11.28 -1.63
CA ALA A 127 -20.74 11.10 -2.97
C ALA A 127 -21.20 12.16 -3.99
N THR A 128 -22.29 12.89 -3.71
CA THR A 128 -22.87 13.86 -4.66
C THR A 128 -22.25 15.27 -4.58
N GLY A 129 -21.28 15.50 -3.67
CA GLY A 129 -20.61 16.79 -3.48
C GLY A 129 -19.44 17.06 -4.45
N LYS A 130 -19.70 17.85 -5.50
CA LYS A 130 -18.78 18.72 -6.29
C LYS A 130 -17.38 18.19 -6.72
N GLU A 131 -17.29 17.87 -8.02
CA GLU A 131 -16.18 18.09 -8.99
C GLU A 131 -14.70 17.80 -8.66
N ASN A 132 -14.35 17.09 -7.59
CA ASN A 132 -13.00 16.53 -7.45
C ASN A 132 -13.07 15.00 -7.47
N LYS A 133 -12.77 14.42 -8.63
CA LYS A 133 -12.73 12.95 -8.83
C LYS A 133 -11.51 12.36 -8.11
N LEU A 134 -11.56 12.29 -6.77
CA LEU A 134 -10.70 11.42 -5.98
C LEU A 134 -11.39 10.08 -5.84
N TYR A 135 -10.70 9.02 -6.25
CA TYR A 135 -11.20 7.66 -6.14
C TYR A 135 -10.77 7.09 -4.78
N VAL A 136 -11.74 6.54 -4.06
CA VAL A 136 -11.53 5.83 -2.78
C VAL A 136 -11.41 4.33 -3.11
N LEU A 137 -10.40 3.65 -2.55
CA LEU A 137 -10.39 2.18 -2.52
C LEU A 137 -11.37 1.76 -1.41
N LEU A 138 -12.50 1.17 -1.79
CA LEU A 138 -13.41 0.46 -0.87
C LEU A 138 -12.99 -1.00 -0.76
#